data_AF-A0A8T6W7I7-F1
#
_entry.id   AF-A0A8T6W7I7-F1
#
_cell.length_a   1.000
_cell.length_b   1.000
_cell.length_c   1.000
_cell.angle_alpha   90.00
_cell.angle_beta   90.00
_cell.angle_gamma   90.00
#
_symmetry.space_group_name_H-M   'P 1'
#
loop_
_entity.id
_entity.type
_entity.pdbx_description
1 polymer ?
#
loop_
_entity_poly.entity_id
_entity_poly.type
_entity_poly.pdbx_seq_one_letter_code
_entity_poly.pdbx_strand_id
1 'polypeptide(L)'
;GKRKGNRWLNWVTGIWMFIFTLIIGISGYWLVWDNRAQYIAHETTRIIDFLPFFSISLMRHFLTDVSFRTLELRITLVIHVALAFIVLAIFLFHMHRLTYPKILPKNKHWIPIFVLLVAMTFLKPPLSGPEADLSSLPTNIQMDWFYLFILPVIAKLPEFLIWVLIITVSAVLTAVPWISNSEKKPVSSVLSDKCTGCRHCYNDCPYEAIRMVDREEEK
;
A
#
# COMPACT_ATOMS: atom_id res chain seq x y z
N GLY A 1 -14.07 16.32 6.20
CA GLY A 1 -14.22 15.28 5.15
C GLY A 1 -13.34 14.09 5.50
N LYS A 2 -13.52 12.91 4.87
CA LYS A 2 -12.75 11.68 5.17
C LYS A 2 -11.21 11.84 5.09
N ARG A 3 -10.70 12.95 4.54
CA ARG A 3 -9.27 13.27 4.34
C ARG A 3 -8.71 14.40 5.22
N LYS A 4 -9.49 15.01 6.14
CA LYS A 4 -9.11 16.29 6.82
C LYS A 4 -9.53 16.39 8.29
N GLY A 5 -8.80 17.18 9.08
CA GLY A 5 -8.97 17.39 10.54
C GLY A 5 -8.03 16.51 11.37
N ASN A 6 -8.47 16.01 12.53
CA ASN A 6 -7.73 15.08 13.42
C ASN A 6 -7.39 13.71 12.78
N ARG A 7 -7.48 13.59 11.44
CA ARG A 7 -7.44 12.36 10.64
C ARG A 7 -6.43 12.37 9.51
N TRP A 8 -5.55 13.38 9.45
CA TRP A 8 -4.43 13.40 8.52
C TRP A 8 -3.57 12.13 8.67
N LEU A 9 -3.43 11.62 9.90
CA LEU A 9 -2.66 10.42 10.17
C LEU A 9 -3.30 9.14 9.56
N ASN A 10 -4.63 9.06 9.48
CA ASN A 10 -5.30 7.93 8.81
C ASN A 10 -5.04 7.96 7.30
N TRP A 11 -4.95 9.16 6.71
CA TRP A 11 -4.56 9.32 5.31
C TRP A 11 -3.11 8.89 5.08
N VAL A 12 -2.19 9.38 5.92
CA VAL A 12 -0.75 9.05 5.83
C VAL A 12 -0.53 7.55 5.98
N THR A 13 -1.10 6.92 7.00
CA THR A 13 -0.99 5.47 7.20
C THR A 13 -1.61 4.69 6.02
N GLY A 14 -2.70 5.19 5.43
CA GLY A 14 -3.28 4.66 4.20
C GLY A 14 -2.33 4.68 2.99
N ILE A 15 -1.61 5.79 2.80
CA ILE A 15 -0.61 5.92 1.73
C ILE A 15 0.57 4.98 1.95
N TRP A 16 1.09 4.90 3.18
CA TRP A 16 2.20 4.00 3.49
C TRP A 16 1.80 2.54 3.27
N MET A 17 0.60 2.13 3.69
CA MET A 17 0.09 0.78 3.38
C MET A 17 0.05 0.54 1.87
N PHE A 18 -0.47 1.49 1.09
CA PHE A 18 -0.52 1.37 -0.36
C PHE A 18 0.87 1.20 -0.98
N ILE A 19 1.84 2.03 -0.59
CA ILE A 19 3.24 1.94 -1.07
C ILE A 19 3.83 0.58 -0.73
N PHE A 20 3.73 0.12 0.53
CA PHE A 20 4.27 -1.17 0.92
C PHE A 20 3.57 -2.34 0.21
N THR A 21 2.25 -2.29 -0.03
CA THR A 21 1.55 -3.30 -0.83
C THR A 21 2.08 -3.39 -2.26
N LEU A 22 2.42 -2.26 -2.89
CA LEU A 22 3.06 -2.28 -4.21
C LEU A 22 4.44 -2.96 -4.18
N ILE A 23 5.26 -2.66 -3.16
CA ILE A 23 6.57 -3.29 -2.98
C ILE A 23 6.43 -4.80 -2.72
N ILE A 24 5.46 -5.21 -1.91
CA ILE A 24 5.15 -6.64 -1.67
C ILE A 24 4.74 -7.31 -2.97
N GLY A 25 3.87 -6.69 -3.77
CA GLY A 25 3.47 -7.23 -5.08
C GLY A 25 4.66 -7.47 -5.99
N ILE A 26 5.55 -6.47 -6.14
CA ILE A 26 6.76 -6.58 -6.98
C ILE A 26 7.71 -7.66 -6.46
N SER A 27 8.01 -7.68 -5.16
CA SER A 27 8.88 -8.71 -4.56
C SER A 27 8.26 -10.12 -4.61
N GLY A 28 6.94 -10.23 -4.61
CA GLY A 28 6.24 -11.50 -4.83
C GLY A 28 6.49 -12.07 -6.23
N TYR A 29 6.54 -11.21 -7.25
CA TYR A 29 6.89 -11.63 -8.61
C TYR A 29 8.31 -12.18 -8.70
N TRP A 30 9.27 -11.63 -7.95
CA TRP A 30 10.65 -12.15 -7.94
C TRP A 30 10.73 -13.62 -7.48
N LEU A 31 9.86 -14.03 -6.55
CA LEU A 31 9.86 -15.38 -5.97
C LEU A 31 9.40 -16.47 -6.96
N VAL A 32 8.74 -16.09 -8.07
CA VAL A 32 8.25 -17.04 -9.08
C VAL A 32 9.38 -17.60 -9.94
N TRP A 33 10.46 -16.83 -10.12
CA TRP A 33 11.64 -17.21 -10.90
C TRP A 33 11.36 -17.61 -12.37
N ASP A 34 10.36 -16.98 -12.99
CA ASP A 34 10.09 -17.06 -14.43
C ASP A 34 10.82 -15.94 -15.20
N ASN A 35 10.79 -15.99 -16.53
CA ASN A 35 11.35 -14.95 -17.39
C ASN A 35 10.81 -13.53 -17.07
N ARG A 36 9.57 -13.41 -16.60
CA ARG A 36 8.98 -12.16 -16.14
C ARG A 36 9.64 -11.69 -14.84
N ALA A 37 9.82 -12.58 -13.87
CA ALA A 37 10.52 -12.30 -12.63
C ALA A 37 11.94 -11.80 -12.91
N GLN A 38 12.65 -12.42 -13.86
CA GLN A 38 13.98 -11.98 -14.30
C GLN A 38 13.99 -10.54 -14.81
N TYR A 39 13.04 -10.18 -15.69
CA TYR A 39 12.94 -8.83 -16.22
C TYR A 39 12.59 -7.80 -15.13
N ILE A 40 11.61 -8.13 -14.28
CA ILE A 40 11.22 -7.26 -13.17
C ILE A 40 12.41 -7.04 -12.24
N ALA A 41 13.12 -8.11 -11.87
CA ALA A 41 14.29 -8.05 -11.01
C ALA A 41 15.42 -7.22 -11.64
N HIS A 42 15.70 -7.41 -12.93
CA HIS A 42 16.66 -6.58 -13.67
C HIS A 42 16.32 -5.09 -13.60
N GLU A 43 15.08 -4.71 -13.95
CA GLU A 43 14.70 -3.30 -13.96
C GLU A 43 14.64 -2.68 -12.56
N THR A 44 14.17 -3.44 -11.56
CA THR A 44 14.05 -2.94 -10.19
C THR A 44 15.39 -2.86 -9.47
N THR A 45 16.32 -3.79 -9.71
CA THR A 45 17.70 -3.73 -9.20
C THR A 45 18.47 -2.56 -9.80
N ARG A 46 18.34 -2.32 -11.11
CA ARG A 46 18.88 -1.14 -11.79
C ARG A 46 18.43 0.17 -11.12
N ILE A 47 17.16 0.28 -10.73
CA ILE A 47 16.63 1.46 -10.02
C ILE A 47 17.19 1.56 -8.60
N ILE A 48 17.29 0.45 -7.88
CA ILE A 48 17.82 0.40 -6.51
C ILE A 48 19.31 0.73 -6.47
N ASP A 49 20.10 0.23 -7.43
CA ASP A 49 21.54 0.42 -7.54
C ASP A 49 21.96 1.88 -7.77
N PHE A 50 21.01 2.75 -8.17
CA PHE A 50 21.24 4.20 -8.21
C PHE A 50 21.47 4.80 -6.81
N LEU A 51 20.95 4.18 -5.75
CA LEU A 51 21.09 4.70 -4.39
C LEU A 51 22.48 4.39 -3.81
N PRO A 52 23.16 5.38 -3.22
CA PRO A 52 24.53 5.22 -2.70
C PRO A 52 24.63 4.34 -1.44
N PHE A 53 23.51 3.84 -0.92
CA PHE A 53 23.47 3.00 0.28
C PHE A 53 23.97 1.57 0.03
N PHE A 54 23.95 1.10 -1.22
CA PHE A 54 24.38 -0.26 -1.59
C PHE A 54 25.80 -0.21 -2.17
N SER A 55 26.77 -0.74 -1.41
CA SER A 55 28.19 -0.72 -1.79
C SER A 55 28.56 -1.74 -2.88
N ILE A 56 27.67 -2.70 -3.15
CA ILE A 56 27.80 -3.71 -4.19
C ILE A 56 26.52 -3.64 -5.02
N SER A 57 26.66 -3.54 -6.35
CA SER A 57 25.51 -3.59 -7.26
C SER A 57 24.71 -4.86 -7.03
N LEU A 58 23.43 -4.71 -6.70
CA LEU A 58 22.48 -5.80 -6.52
C LEU A 58 22.41 -6.63 -7.82
N MET A 59 22.55 -5.98 -8.98
CA MET A 59 22.61 -6.63 -10.29
C MET A 59 23.79 -7.62 -10.44
N ARG A 60 24.90 -7.41 -9.72
CA ARG A 60 26.07 -8.30 -9.79
C ARG A 60 25.84 -9.62 -9.05
N HIS A 61 24.88 -9.67 -8.13
CA HIS A 61 24.51 -10.88 -7.40
C HIS A 61 23.62 -11.83 -8.24
N PHE A 62 22.82 -11.29 -9.17
CA PHE A 62 22.01 -12.06 -10.13
C PHE A 62 22.82 -12.84 -11.17
N LEU A 63 24.08 -12.46 -11.42
CA LEU A 63 24.90 -12.98 -12.54
C LEU A 63 25.93 -14.04 -12.13
N THR A 64 26.09 -14.33 -10.83
CA THR A 64 27.11 -15.27 -10.34
C THR A 64 26.49 -16.52 -9.72
N ASP A 65 26.96 -17.69 -10.17
CA ASP A 65 26.93 -19.04 -9.59
C ASP A 65 25.65 -19.58 -8.89
N VAL A 66 25.42 -20.89 -9.04
CA VAL A 66 24.18 -21.60 -8.63
C VAL A 66 23.86 -21.48 -7.13
N SER A 67 24.88 -21.26 -6.30
CA SER A 67 24.76 -21.12 -4.85
C SER A 67 24.18 -19.77 -4.42
N PHE A 68 24.44 -18.69 -5.16
CA PHE A 68 23.97 -17.34 -4.83
C PHE A 68 22.48 -17.14 -5.14
N ARG A 69 21.94 -17.81 -6.18
CA ARG A 69 20.48 -17.89 -6.44
C ARG A 69 19.70 -18.29 -5.20
N THR A 70 20.21 -19.25 -4.44
CA THR A 70 19.54 -19.74 -3.22
C THR A 70 19.56 -18.72 -2.10
N LEU A 71 20.59 -17.86 -2.02
CA LEU A 71 20.69 -16.81 -1.00
C LEU A 71 19.75 -15.64 -1.33
N GLU A 72 19.74 -15.18 -2.58
CA GLU A 72 18.88 -14.06 -3.00
C GLU A 72 17.41 -14.39 -2.87
N LEU A 73 17.00 -15.60 -3.28
CA LEU A 73 15.60 -16.03 -3.13
C LEU A 73 15.21 -16.15 -1.64
N ARG A 74 16.13 -16.63 -0.77
CA ARG A 74 15.91 -16.65 0.69
C ARG A 74 15.78 -15.24 1.27
N ILE A 75 16.67 -14.32 0.90
CA ILE A 75 16.63 -12.91 1.36
C ILE A 75 15.35 -12.24 0.88
N THR A 76 15.01 -12.40 -0.41
CA THR A 76 13.79 -11.85 -1.00
C THR A 76 12.55 -12.40 -0.29
N LEU A 77 12.51 -13.69 0.01
CA LEU A 77 11.41 -14.31 0.76
C LEU A 77 11.29 -13.71 2.16
N VAL A 78 12.40 -13.57 2.90
CA VAL A 78 12.41 -12.97 4.24
C VAL A 78 11.92 -11.52 4.18
N ILE A 79 12.41 -10.71 3.23
CA ILE A 79 11.98 -9.32 3.04
C ILE A 79 10.49 -9.26 2.68
N HIS A 80 10.03 -10.10 1.74
CA HIS A 80 8.63 -10.15 1.32
C HIS A 80 7.69 -10.46 2.49
N VAL A 81 8.02 -11.46 3.29
CA VAL A 81 7.25 -11.83 4.49
C VAL A 81 7.33 -10.73 5.55
N ALA A 82 8.51 -10.16 5.80
CA ALA A 82 8.68 -9.07 6.77
C ALA A 82 7.85 -7.83 6.39
N LEU A 83 7.82 -7.46 5.11
CA LEU A 83 7.00 -6.37 4.60
C LEU A 83 5.49 -6.65 4.79
N ALA A 84 5.04 -7.89 4.60
CA ALA A 84 3.65 -8.27 4.88
C ALA A 84 3.27 -8.06 6.36
N PHE A 85 4.18 -8.39 7.29
CA PHE A 85 3.99 -8.09 8.71
C PHE A 85 3.98 -6.59 9.01
N ILE A 86 4.81 -5.79 8.34
CA ILE A 86 4.80 -4.33 8.45
C ILE A 86 3.45 -3.77 7.98
N VAL A 87 2.94 -4.20 6.83
CA VAL A 87 1.60 -3.78 6.34
C VAL A 87 0.51 -4.18 7.32
N LEU A 88 0.56 -5.39 7.88
CA LEU A 88 -0.37 -5.83 8.91
C LEU A 88 -0.30 -4.93 10.16
N ALA A 89 0.90 -4.60 10.63
CA ALA A 89 1.09 -3.70 11.78
C ALA A 89 0.53 -2.30 11.51
N ILE A 90 0.79 -1.73 10.33
CA ILE A 90 0.23 -0.42 9.93
C ILE A 90 -1.29 -0.52 9.81
N PHE A 91 -1.83 -1.61 9.27
CA PHE A 91 -3.28 -1.83 9.20
C PHE A 91 -3.91 -1.88 10.58
N LEU A 92 -3.34 -2.63 11.52
CA LEU A 92 -3.82 -2.68 12.90
C LEU A 92 -3.75 -1.30 13.57
N PHE A 93 -2.66 -0.56 13.38
CA PHE A 93 -2.53 0.80 13.87
C PHE A 93 -3.55 1.76 13.22
N HIS A 94 -3.78 1.64 11.93
CA HIS A 94 -4.77 2.41 11.18
C HIS A 94 -6.19 2.15 11.71
N MET A 95 -6.50 0.88 12.03
CA MET A 95 -7.81 0.46 12.52
C MET A 95 -8.04 0.75 14.00
N HIS A 96 -7.02 0.69 14.85
CA HIS A 96 -7.11 1.04 16.27
C HIS A 96 -7.55 2.50 16.49
N ARG A 97 -7.39 3.35 15.48
CA ARG A 97 -7.85 4.75 15.50
C ARG A 97 -9.31 4.93 15.09
N LEU A 98 -10.02 3.86 14.76
CA LEU A 98 -11.43 3.88 14.44
C LEU A 98 -12.21 3.28 15.61
N THR A 99 -13.18 4.03 16.15
CA THR A 99 -14.03 3.58 17.27
C THR A 99 -14.91 2.39 16.88
N TYR A 100 -15.34 2.34 15.61
CA TYR A 100 -16.17 1.24 15.07
C TYR A 100 -15.63 0.75 13.72
N PRO A 101 -14.55 -0.05 13.73
CA PRO A 101 -13.97 -0.60 12.53
C PRO A 101 -14.88 -1.68 11.94
N LYS A 102 -15.56 -1.38 10.83
CA LYS A 102 -16.26 -2.40 10.04
C LYS A 102 -15.26 -3.06 9.09
N ILE A 103 -14.72 -4.21 9.51
CA ILE A 103 -13.69 -4.95 8.77
C ILE A 103 -14.26 -5.62 7.51
N LEU A 104 -15.45 -6.23 7.64
CA LEU A 104 -16.13 -6.91 6.53
C LEU A 104 -17.32 -6.06 6.03
N PRO A 105 -17.48 -5.89 4.71
CA PRO A 105 -18.68 -5.29 4.16
C PRO A 105 -19.87 -6.25 4.32
N LYS A 106 -21.09 -5.76 4.12
CA LYS A 106 -22.30 -6.60 4.18
C LYS A 106 -22.19 -7.79 3.20
N ASN A 107 -22.81 -8.92 3.54
CA ASN A 107 -22.78 -10.16 2.75
C ASN A 107 -23.12 -9.98 1.26
N LYS A 108 -23.98 -9.01 0.94
CA LYS A 108 -24.35 -8.66 -0.44
C LYS A 108 -23.17 -8.18 -1.30
N HIS A 109 -22.03 -7.82 -0.72
CA HIS A 109 -20.87 -7.29 -1.44
C HIS A 109 -19.67 -8.23 -1.43
N TRP A 110 -19.29 -8.83 -0.29
CA TRP A 110 -18.10 -9.69 -0.27
C TRP A 110 -18.33 -11.05 -0.94
N ILE A 111 -19.53 -11.63 -0.82
CA ILE A 111 -19.86 -12.92 -1.44
C ILE A 111 -19.70 -12.88 -2.97
N PRO A 112 -20.30 -11.93 -3.71
CA PRO A 112 -20.13 -11.90 -5.16
C PRO A 112 -18.67 -11.63 -5.57
N ILE A 113 -17.93 -10.80 -4.81
CA ILE A 113 -16.50 -10.58 -5.07
C ILE A 113 -15.71 -11.87 -4.87
N PHE A 114 -15.95 -12.60 -3.78
CA PHE A 114 -15.30 -13.87 -3.49
C PHE A 114 -15.60 -14.91 -4.56
N VAL A 115 -16.87 -15.09 -4.93
CA VAL A 115 -17.30 -16.01 -5.99
C VAL A 115 -16.67 -15.62 -7.32
N LEU A 116 -16.61 -14.34 -7.66
CA LEU A 116 -15.96 -13.86 -8.89
C LEU A 116 -14.47 -14.20 -8.90
N LEU A 117 -13.75 -13.96 -7.80
CA LEU A 117 -12.32 -14.27 -7.70
C LEU A 117 -12.06 -15.77 -7.81
N VAL A 118 -12.86 -16.60 -7.14
CA VAL A 118 -12.78 -18.07 -7.26
C VAL A 118 -13.12 -18.52 -8.69
N ALA A 119 -14.15 -17.95 -9.32
CA ALA A 119 -14.45 -18.27 -10.72
C ALA A 119 -13.27 -17.91 -11.65
N MET A 120 -12.61 -16.77 -11.41
CA MET A 120 -11.44 -16.35 -12.19
C MET A 120 -10.26 -17.32 -12.04
N THR A 121 -10.05 -17.95 -10.88
CA THR A 121 -8.98 -18.95 -10.72
C THR A 121 -9.17 -20.17 -11.63
N PHE A 122 -10.42 -20.54 -11.94
CA PHE A 122 -10.73 -21.65 -12.84
C PHE A 122 -10.79 -21.22 -14.32
N LEU A 123 -11.34 -20.05 -14.62
CA LEU A 123 -11.50 -19.56 -16.00
C LEU A 123 -10.17 -19.12 -16.62
N LYS A 124 -9.29 -18.52 -15.83
CA LYS A 124 -7.98 -18.03 -16.29
C LYS A 124 -6.94 -18.24 -15.19
N PRO A 125 -6.44 -19.48 -15.03
CA PRO A 125 -5.47 -19.78 -13.97
C PRO A 125 -4.18 -18.99 -14.21
N PRO A 126 -3.55 -18.46 -13.14
CA PRO A 126 -2.25 -17.81 -13.23
C PRO A 126 -1.19 -18.88 -13.47
N LEU A 127 -0.77 -19.03 -14.72
CA LEU A 127 0.32 -19.92 -15.10
C LEU A 127 1.65 -19.16 -15.04
N SER A 128 2.69 -19.79 -14.51
CA SER A 128 4.05 -19.26 -14.57
C SER A 128 4.58 -19.30 -16.00
N GLY A 129 5.46 -18.35 -16.33
CA GLY A 129 6.19 -18.36 -17.58
C GLY A 129 7.27 -19.46 -17.64
N PRO A 130 8.04 -19.53 -18.73
CA PRO A 130 9.25 -20.35 -18.76
C PRO A 130 10.24 -19.90 -17.68
N GLU A 131 11.10 -20.83 -17.24
CA GLU A 131 12.16 -20.55 -16.27
C GLU A 131 13.08 -19.42 -16.76
N ALA A 132 13.56 -18.60 -15.83
CA ALA A 132 14.49 -17.52 -16.12
C ALA A 132 15.81 -18.04 -16.72
N ASP A 133 16.24 -17.42 -17.82
CA ASP A 133 17.53 -17.70 -18.48
C ASP A 133 18.44 -16.48 -18.33
N LEU A 134 19.42 -16.56 -17.43
CA LEU A 134 20.33 -15.45 -17.12
C LEU A 134 21.31 -15.13 -18.26
N SER A 135 21.40 -15.99 -19.29
CA SER A 135 22.25 -15.74 -20.46
C SER A 135 21.62 -14.80 -21.48
N SER A 136 20.31 -14.55 -21.38
CA SER A 136 19.57 -13.69 -22.31
C SER A 136 18.55 -12.81 -21.57
N LEU A 137 18.25 -11.63 -22.12
CA LEU A 137 17.15 -10.80 -21.59
C LEU A 137 15.85 -11.14 -22.33
N PRO A 138 14.76 -11.45 -21.60
CA PRO A 138 13.51 -11.83 -22.23
C PRO A 138 12.84 -10.66 -22.95
N THR A 139 12.45 -10.87 -24.20
CA THR A 139 11.85 -9.83 -25.07
C THR A 139 10.33 -9.90 -25.12
N ASN A 140 9.73 -11.04 -24.77
CA ASN A 140 8.28 -11.24 -24.77
C ASN A 140 7.81 -11.67 -23.37
N ILE A 141 7.21 -10.72 -22.64
CA ILE A 141 6.82 -10.88 -21.24
C ILE A 141 5.34 -10.57 -21.11
N GLN A 142 4.60 -11.46 -20.44
CA GLN A 142 3.21 -11.22 -20.10
C GLN A 142 3.13 -10.20 -18.94
N MET A 143 2.83 -8.95 -19.28
CA MET A 143 2.69 -7.89 -18.30
C MET A 143 1.33 -7.98 -17.60
N ASP A 144 1.37 -7.96 -16.27
CA ASP A 144 0.18 -7.76 -15.45
C ASP A 144 -0.22 -6.27 -15.46
N TRP A 145 -1.50 -6.02 -15.67
CA TRP A 145 -2.03 -4.65 -15.81
C TRP A 145 -2.11 -3.88 -14.49
N PHE A 146 -2.02 -4.55 -13.34
CA PHE A 146 -2.15 -3.93 -12.03
C PHE A 146 -0.78 -3.59 -11.42
N TYR A 147 0.17 -4.51 -11.44
CA TYR A 147 1.52 -4.27 -10.89
C TYR A 147 2.54 -3.81 -11.93
N LEU A 148 2.46 -4.30 -13.18
CA LEU A 148 3.51 -4.12 -14.18
C LEU A 148 3.17 -3.06 -15.24
N PHE A 149 2.00 -2.41 -15.16
CA PHE A 149 1.57 -1.42 -16.15
C PHE A 149 2.55 -0.26 -16.34
N ILE A 150 3.28 0.12 -15.30
CA ILE A 150 4.20 1.24 -15.33
C ILE A 150 5.62 0.84 -15.76
N LEU A 151 5.94 -0.46 -15.71
CA LEU A 151 7.27 -0.98 -15.97
C LEU A 151 7.80 -0.61 -17.37
N PRO A 152 7.01 -0.67 -18.47
CA PRO A 152 7.48 -0.28 -19.80
C PRO A 152 7.84 1.21 -19.93
N VAL A 153 7.23 2.07 -19.09
CA VAL A 153 7.53 3.49 -19.04
C VAL A 153 8.83 3.70 -18.27
N ILE A 154 8.94 3.08 -17.08
CA ILE A 154 10.11 3.16 -16.22
C ILE A 154 11.36 2.62 -16.92
N ALA A 155 11.26 1.53 -17.68
CA ALA A 155 12.36 0.95 -18.43
C ALA A 155 13.03 1.93 -19.42
N LYS A 156 12.32 2.99 -19.86
CA LYS A 156 12.83 3.99 -20.81
C LYS A 156 13.34 5.27 -20.15
N LEU A 157 13.17 5.44 -18.84
CA LEU A 157 13.56 6.65 -18.11
C LEU A 157 14.92 6.46 -17.43
N PRO A 158 15.72 7.53 -17.27
CA PRO A 158 16.94 7.49 -16.46
C PRO A 158 16.60 7.31 -14.97
N GLU A 159 17.49 6.65 -14.22
CA GLU A 159 17.29 6.22 -12.83
C GLU A 159 17.01 7.41 -11.90
N PHE A 160 17.74 8.51 -12.08
CA PHE A 160 17.54 9.74 -11.32
C PHE A 160 16.10 10.28 -11.45
N LEU A 161 15.56 10.31 -12.69
CA LEU A 161 14.23 10.83 -12.92
C LEU A 161 13.16 9.95 -12.27
N ILE A 162 13.36 8.63 -12.28
CA ILE A 162 12.48 7.68 -11.62
C ILE A 162 12.40 7.98 -10.11
N TRP A 163 13.55 8.16 -9.45
CA TRP A 163 13.59 8.50 -8.02
C TRP A 163 12.95 9.85 -7.72
N VAL A 164 13.22 10.88 -8.53
CA VAL A 164 12.57 12.20 -8.39
C VAL A 164 11.05 12.06 -8.49
N LEU A 165 10.54 11.29 -9.46
CA LEU A 165 9.11 11.08 -9.63
C LEU A 165 8.51 10.30 -8.44
N ILE A 166 9.14 9.21 -8.00
CA ILE A 166 8.67 8.41 -6.86
C ILE A 166 8.59 9.28 -5.60
N ILE A 167 9.66 10.01 -5.28
CA ILE A 167 9.71 10.87 -4.09
C ILE A 167 8.69 11.99 -4.21
N THR A 168 8.60 12.66 -5.36
CA THR A 168 7.68 13.78 -5.57
C THR A 168 6.23 13.33 -5.47
N VAL A 169 5.84 12.26 -6.17
CA VAL A 169 4.46 11.74 -6.12
C VAL A 169 4.12 11.28 -4.71
N SER A 170 5.02 10.57 -4.03
CA SER A 170 4.78 10.08 -2.67
C SER A 170 4.67 11.24 -1.66
N ALA A 171 5.53 12.25 -1.79
CA ALA A 171 5.49 13.46 -0.96
C ALA A 171 4.20 14.26 -1.20
N VAL A 172 3.81 14.48 -2.46
CA VAL A 172 2.56 15.19 -2.81
C VAL A 172 1.35 14.45 -2.28
N LEU A 173 1.24 13.13 -2.52
CA LEU A 173 0.14 12.30 -2.02
C LEU A 173 0.05 12.38 -0.50
N THR A 174 1.20 12.26 0.18
CA THR A 174 1.27 12.36 1.64
C THR A 174 0.81 13.75 2.09
N ALA A 175 1.29 14.82 1.45
CA ALA A 175 1.01 16.21 1.81
C ALA A 175 -0.43 16.69 1.52
N VAL A 176 -1.24 15.94 0.77
CA VAL A 176 -2.63 16.30 0.40
C VAL A 176 -3.48 16.84 1.57
N PRO A 177 -3.48 16.24 2.78
CA PRO A 177 -4.30 16.72 3.90
C PRO A 177 -3.93 18.12 4.38
N TRP A 178 -2.67 18.53 4.21
CA TRP A 178 -2.14 19.82 4.68
C TRP A 178 -2.27 20.92 3.63
N ILE A 179 -2.16 20.58 2.35
CA ILE A 179 -2.28 21.53 1.24
C ILE A 179 -3.76 21.89 0.99
N SER A 180 -4.66 20.95 1.22
CA SER A 180 -6.07 21.11 0.86
C SER A 180 -6.83 21.89 1.94
N ASN A 181 -7.11 23.17 1.70
CA ASN A 181 -7.87 24.02 2.60
C ASN A 181 -9.25 23.40 2.93
N SER A 182 -9.53 23.13 4.20
CA SER A 182 -10.85 22.66 4.62
C SER A 182 -11.59 23.83 5.23
N GLU A 183 -12.77 24.13 4.70
CA GLU A 183 -13.75 24.86 5.49
C GLU A 183 -13.96 24.11 6.80
N LYS A 184 -13.80 24.82 7.92
CA LYS A 184 -14.18 24.32 9.24
C LYS A 184 -15.69 24.14 9.18
N LYS A 185 -16.15 22.88 9.20
CA LYS A 185 -17.59 22.63 9.31
C LYS A 185 -18.07 23.23 10.64
N PRO A 186 -19.22 23.91 10.65
CA PRO A 186 -19.77 24.45 11.89
C PRO A 186 -19.90 23.32 12.90
N VAL A 187 -19.36 23.55 14.10
CA VAL A 187 -19.47 22.62 15.22
C VAL A 187 -20.93 22.65 15.67
N SER A 188 -21.54 21.47 15.83
CA SER A 188 -22.89 21.38 16.39
C SER A 188 -22.87 21.85 17.85
N SER A 189 -23.50 22.98 18.14
CA SER A 189 -23.68 23.49 19.49
C SER A 189 -24.97 22.93 20.10
N VAL A 190 -24.92 22.56 21.38
CA VAL A 190 -26.11 22.16 22.14
C VAL A 190 -26.81 23.41 22.64
N LEU A 191 -28.15 23.48 22.51
CA LEU A 191 -28.96 24.53 23.13
C LEU A 191 -29.20 24.15 24.60
N SER A 192 -28.56 24.86 25.53
CA SER A 192 -28.62 24.58 26.97
C SER A 192 -30.04 24.50 27.51
N ASP A 193 -30.94 25.36 27.05
CA ASP A 193 -32.34 25.45 27.49
C ASP A 193 -33.17 24.22 27.10
N LYS A 194 -32.75 23.51 26.05
CA LYS A 194 -33.43 22.33 25.51
C LYS A 194 -32.63 21.04 25.74
N CYS A 195 -31.52 21.12 26.47
CA CYS A 195 -30.64 19.99 26.70
C CYS A 195 -31.23 19.05 27.76
N THR A 196 -31.64 17.85 27.34
CA THR A 196 -32.20 16.81 28.21
C THR A 196 -31.16 15.79 28.70
N GLY A 197 -29.88 15.97 28.39
CA GLY A 197 -28.82 15.00 28.72
C GLY A 197 -28.78 13.76 27.79
N CYS A 198 -29.44 13.83 26.64
CA CYS A 198 -29.45 12.75 25.64
C CYS A 198 -28.03 12.42 25.12
N ARG A 199 -27.68 11.13 25.08
CA ARG A 199 -26.38 10.64 24.59
C ARG A 199 -26.43 9.99 23.21
N HIS A 200 -27.55 10.05 22.49
CA HIS A 200 -27.70 9.39 21.18
C HIS A 200 -26.63 9.84 20.19
N CYS A 201 -26.44 11.16 20.03
CA CYS A 201 -25.42 11.66 19.09
C CYS A 201 -23.99 11.24 19.48
N TYR A 202 -23.68 11.12 20.78
CA TYR A 202 -22.38 10.63 21.26
C TYR A 202 -22.19 9.13 20.96
N ASN A 203 -23.18 8.31 21.30
CA ASN A 203 -23.15 6.86 21.08
C ASN A 203 -23.15 6.50 19.58
N ASP A 204 -23.85 7.29 18.77
CA ASP A 204 -23.94 7.10 17.31
C ASP A 204 -22.74 7.70 16.59
N CYS A 205 -21.86 8.46 17.27
CA CYS A 205 -20.74 9.13 16.63
C CYS A 205 -19.67 8.11 16.21
N PRO A 206 -19.52 7.78 14.91
CA PRO A 206 -18.55 6.78 14.47
C PRO A 206 -17.12 7.36 14.39
N TYR A 207 -16.94 8.54 14.96
CA TYR A 207 -15.99 9.55 14.54
C TYR A 207 -15.34 10.28 15.70
N GLU A 208 -15.77 9.98 16.93
CA GLU A 208 -15.32 10.61 18.18
C GLU A 208 -15.35 12.14 18.11
N ALA A 209 -16.30 12.68 17.34
CA ALA A 209 -16.43 14.11 17.07
C ALA A 209 -17.22 14.85 18.16
N ILE A 210 -17.79 14.12 19.12
CA ILE A 210 -18.64 14.63 20.20
C ILE A 210 -18.04 14.11 21.49
N ARG A 211 -17.81 15.00 22.47
CA ARG A 211 -17.51 14.63 23.85
C ARG A 211 -18.65 15.11 24.74
N MET A 212 -19.07 14.28 25.69
CA MET A 212 -19.95 14.72 26.76
C MET A 212 -19.13 15.52 27.77
N VAL A 213 -19.63 16.68 28.15
CA VAL A 213 -19.10 17.48 29.26
C VAL A 213 -20.21 17.64 30.28
N ASP A 214 -19.84 17.74 31.55
CA ASP A 214 -20.79 18.09 32.59
C ASP A 214 -21.31 19.52 32.35
N ARG A 215 -22.57 19.76 32.74
CA ARG A 215 -23.15 21.10 32.66
C ARG A 215 -22.42 21.97 33.68
N GLU A 216 -21.75 23.02 33.22
CA GLU A 216 -21.29 24.08 34.10
C GLU A 216 -22.54 24.72 34.72
N GLU A 217 -22.70 24.59 36.04
CA GLU A 217 -23.74 25.30 36.78
C GLU A 217 -23.40 26.80 36.71
N GLU A 218 -24.29 27.60 36.11
CA GLU A 218 -24.20 29.06 36.17
C GLU A 218 -24.14 29.47 37.65
N LYS A 219 -23.03 30.10 38.03
CA LYS A 219 -22.88 30.79 39.33
C LYS A 219 -23.56 32.15 39.28
#